data_AF-A0A0F2TN87-F1
#
_entry.id   AF-A0A0F2TN87-F1
#
_cell.length_a   1.000
_cell.length_b   1.000
_cell.length_c   1.000
_cell.angle_alpha   90.00
_cell.angle_beta   90.00
_cell.angle_gamma   90.00
#
_symmetry.space_group_name_H-M   'P 1'
#
loop_
_entity.id
_entity.type
_entity.pdbx_description
1 polymer ?
#
loop_
_entity_poly.entity_id
_entity_poly.type
_entity_poly.pdbx_seq_one_letter_code
_entity_poly.pdbx_strand_id
1 'polypeptide(L)'
;MTWLPADFVHPLRVPLPDGAHHLRPIREADAPLDYPAVMGSREHLWSIFGPAWGWPAETITYEANRADLLRHEQEIAAHQSFNYVLLDRAETAIRGCVYIDPPERAGADAEVSWWVVAELVGSEVERALDALVPQWIAADWPFQKPRCLGRDITWEDWQALPAV
;
A
#
# COMPACT_ATOMS: atom_id res chain seq x y z
N MET A 1 -18.42 14.77 -2.83
CA MET A 1 -17.56 15.12 -1.66
C MET A 1 -16.22 14.46 -1.91
N THR A 2 -15.12 15.13 -1.62
CA THR A 2 -13.80 14.48 -1.59
C THR A 2 -13.80 13.47 -0.44
N TRP A 3 -13.16 12.31 -0.61
CA TRP A 3 -13.09 11.27 0.43
C TRP A 3 -12.22 11.69 1.63
N LEU A 4 -11.46 12.79 1.48
CA LEU A 4 -10.67 13.42 2.52
C LEU A 4 -11.09 14.89 2.75
N PRO A 5 -10.89 15.43 3.96
CA PRO A 5 -10.96 16.87 4.25
C PRO A 5 -10.00 17.68 3.37
N ALA A 6 -10.39 18.89 2.99
CA ALA A 6 -9.61 19.75 2.10
C ALA A 6 -8.28 20.24 2.70
N ASP A 7 -8.18 20.25 4.03
CA ASP A 7 -7.00 20.63 4.81
C ASP A 7 -6.22 19.42 5.35
N PHE A 8 -6.58 18.21 4.91
CA PHE A 8 -5.88 17.00 5.33
C PHE A 8 -4.41 17.04 4.88
N VAL A 9 -3.51 16.70 5.80
CA VAL A 9 -2.08 16.58 5.54
C VAL A 9 -1.69 15.13 5.80
N HIS A 10 -1.33 14.42 4.73
CA HIS A 10 -0.92 13.04 4.84
C HIS A 10 0.49 12.92 5.49
N PRO A 11 0.75 11.87 6.29
CA PRO A 11 2.06 11.65 6.88
C PRO A 11 3.17 11.52 5.83
N LEU A 12 4.29 12.23 6.00
CA LEU A 12 5.43 12.10 5.08
C LEU A 12 6.42 11.02 5.50
N ARG A 13 6.34 10.58 6.76
CA ARG A 13 7.17 9.51 7.31
C ARG A 13 6.50 8.89 8.53
N VAL A 14 6.44 7.56 8.57
CA VAL A 14 5.87 6.80 9.69
C VAL A 14 6.88 5.76 10.15
N PRO A 15 7.47 5.88 11.34
CA PRO A 15 8.43 4.90 11.84
C PRO A 15 7.74 3.57 12.15
N LEU A 16 8.38 2.44 11.83
CA LEU A 16 7.94 1.15 12.36
C LEU A 16 8.38 0.99 13.83
N PRO A 17 7.61 0.25 14.64
CA PRO A 17 7.96 -0.01 16.05
C PRO A 17 9.30 -0.73 16.25
N ASP A 18 9.81 -1.41 15.22
CA ASP A 18 11.10 -2.09 15.25
C ASP A 18 12.32 -1.13 15.29
N GLY A 19 12.10 0.15 14.99
CA GLY A 19 13.15 1.17 14.91
C GLY A 19 14.13 1.01 13.74
N ALA A 20 13.93 0.02 12.87
CA ALA A 20 14.80 -0.31 11.74
C ALA A 20 14.18 0.05 10.38
N HIS A 21 12.85 0.21 10.33
CA HIS A 21 12.11 0.52 9.10
C HIS A 21 11.22 1.75 9.27
N HIS A 22 10.77 2.29 8.13
CA HIS A 22 9.75 3.34 8.08
C HIS A 22 8.94 3.26 6.79
N LEU A 23 7.74 3.83 6.84
CA LEU A 23 6.93 4.14 5.67
C LEU A 23 7.16 5.59 5.23
N ARG A 24 7.10 5.83 3.92
CA ARG A 24 6.94 7.18 3.34
C ARG A 24 6.22 7.09 1.99
N PRO A 25 5.63 8.18 1.48
CA PRO A 25 5.07 8.21 0.13
C PRO A 25 6.07 7.72 -0.93
N ILE A 26 5.58 6.88 -1.84
CA ILE A 26 6.34 6.39 -3.00
C ILE A 26 6.59 7.54 -3.99
N ARG A 27 7.70 7.44 -4.74
CA ARG A 27 8.09 8.42 -5.76
C ARG A 27 8.52 7.71 -7.04
N GLU A 28 8.45 8.40 -8.18
CA GLU A 28 9.01 7.89 -9.45
C GLU A 28 10.46 7.41 -9.28
N ALA A 29 11.24 8.17 -8.49
CA ALA A 29 12.66 7.90 -8.24
C ALA A 29 12.92 6.56 -7.51
N ASP A 30 11.90 5.94 -6.92
CA ASP A 30 12.01 4.65 -6.25
C ASP A 30 12.02 3.46 -7.21
N ALA A 31 11.78 3.67 -8.52
CA ALA A 31 11.70 2.60 -9.51
C ALA A 31 12.90 1.62 -9.51
N PRO A 32 14.17 2.06 -9.29
CA PRO A 32 15.31 1.14 -9.16
C PRO A 32 15.21 0.18 -7.97
N LEU A 33 14.49 0.54 -6.91
CA LEU A 33 14.28 -0.28 -5.71
C LEU A 33 12.96 -1.05 -5.77
N ASP A 34 11.93 -0.44 -6.32
CA ASP A 34 10.57 -0.99 -6.37
C ASP A 34 10.46 -2.12 -7.39
N TYR A 35 11.01 -1.92 -8.60
CA TYR A 35 10.96 -2.94 -9.64
C TYR A 35 11.53 -4.31 -9.20
N PRO A 36 12.73 -4.39 -8.60
CA PRO A 36 13.21 -5.68 -8.09
C PRO A 36 12.40 -6.20 -6.89
N ALA A 37 11.83 -5.34 -6.04
CA ALA A 37 10.99 -5.77 -4.93
C ALA A 37 9.67 -6.42 -5.42
N VAL A 38 8.99 -5.76 -6.36
CA VAL A 38 7.75 -6.24 -6.98
C VAL A 38 8.01 -7.50 -7.81
N MET A 39 8.97 -7.46 -8.74
CA MET A 39 9.22 -8.58 -9.62
C MET A 39 9.86 -9.77 -8.89
N GLY A 40 10.67 -9.52 -7.87
CA GLY A 40 11.23 -10.56 -7.00
C GLY A 40 10.18 -11.23 -6.09
N SER A 41 9.11 -10.50 -5.74
CA SER A 41 8.00 -11.01 -4.91
C SER A 41 6.77 -11.39 -5.72
N ARG A 42 6.89 -11.47 -7.05
CA ARG A 42 5.74 -11.43 -7.95
C ARG A 42 4.74 -12.58 -7.76
N GLU A 43 5.21 -13.81 -7.53
CA GLU A 43 4.33 -14.95 -7.24
C GLU A 43 3.53 -14.74 -5.95
N HIS A 44 4.21 -14.25 -4.90
CA HIS A 44 3.57 -13.92 -3.63
C HIS A 44 2.54 -12.80 -3.80
N LEU A 45 2.91 -11.70 -4.47
CA LEU A 45 1.99 -10.58 -4.71
C LEU A 45 0.80 -10.97 -5.58
N TRP A 46 1.01 -11.79 -6.60
CA TRP A 46 -0.08 -12.32 -7.43
C TRP A 46 -1.05 -13.17 -6.60
N SER A 47 -0.57 -13.92 -5.61
CA SER A 47 -1.45 -14.70 -4.72
C SER A 47 -2.37 -13.82 -3.86
N ILE A 48 -1.96 -12.58 -3.57
CA ILE A 48 -2.74 -11.61 -2.78
C ILE A 48 -3.67 -10.80 -3.69
N PHE A 49 -3.11 -10.20 -4.74
CA PHE A 49 -3.78 -9.17 -5.54
C PHE A 49 -4.19 -9.63 -6.94
N GLY A 50 -3.62 -10.71 -7.45
CA GLY A 50 -3.80 -11.16 -8.83
C GLY A 50 -5.26 -11.34 -9.24
N PRO A 51 -6.09 -12.06 -8.46
CA PRO A 51 -7.51 -12.22 -8.78
C PRO A 51 -8.33 -10.92 -8.75
N ALA A 52 -7.90 -9.94 -7.94
CA ALA A 52 -8.62 -8.68 -7.77
C ALA A 52 -8.19 -7.61 -8.76
N TRP A 53 -6.89 -7.47 -8.98
CA TRP A 53 -6.28 -6.35 -9.70
C TRP A 53 -5.50 -6.76 -10.95
N GLY A 54 -5.29 -8.06 -11.17
CA GLY A 54 -4.44 -8.53 -12.27
C GLY A 54 -2.98 -8.08 -12.12
N TRP A 55 -2.53 -7.84 -10.87
CA TRP A 55 -1.21 -7.31 -10.55
C TRP A 55 -0.47 -8.20 -9.55
N PRO A 56 0.88 -8.34 -9.66
CA PRO A 56 1.74 -7.85 -10.74
C PRO A 56 1.74 -8.80 -11.94
N ALA A 57 1.52 -8.27 -13.14
CA ALA A 57 1.60 -9.06 -14.38
C ALA A 57 3.02 -9.56 -14.64
N GLU A 58 3.17 -10.71 -15.33
CA GLU A 58 4.47 -11.31 -15.64
C GLU A 58 5.37 -10.38 -16.47
N THR A 59 4.75 -9.50 -17.24
CA THR A 59 5.37 -8.71 -18.29
C THR A 59 5.55 -7.24 -17.90
N ILE A 60 5.49 -6.91 -16.60
CA ILE A 60 5.77 -5.54 -16.17
C ILE A 60 7.22 -5.22 -16.53
N THR A 61 7.41 -4.22 -17.39
CA THR A 61 8.73 -3.69 -17.71
C THR A 61 9.16 -2.67 -16.65
N TYR A 62 10.46 -2.41 -16.57
CA TYR A 62 10.99 -1.37 -15.69
C TYR A 62 10.36 0.00 -15.98
N GLU A 63 10.18 0.35 -17.25
CA GLU A 63 9.56 1.61 -17.66
C GLU A 63 8.08 1.68 -17.28
N ALA A 64 7.35 0.56 -17.40
CA ALA A 64 5.95 0.49 -16.98
C ALA A 64 5.84 0.66 -15.45
N ASN A 65 6.71 0.01 -14.69
CA ASN A 65 6.80 0.19 -13.24
C ASN A 65 7.08 1.65 -12.86
N ARG A 66 8.10 2.26 -13.48
CA ARG A 66 8.46 3.67 -13.24
C ARG A 66 7.30 4.61 -13.58
N ALA A 67 6.61 4.40 -14.70
CA ALA A 67 5.44 5.20 -15.08
C ALA A 67 4.30 5.05 -14.06
N ASP A 68 4.13 3.85 -13.51
CA ASP A 68 3.15 3.58 -12.44
C ASP A 68 3.50 4.31 -11.14
N LEU A 69 4.79 4.35 -10.78
CA LEU A 69 5.25 5.12 -9.62
C LEU A 69 5.07 6.63 -9.81
N LEU A 70 5.30 7.14 -11.01
CA LEU A 70 5.03 8.54 -11.33
C LEU A 70 3.53 8.87 -11.19
N ARG A 71 2.66 7.96 -11.64
CA ARG A 71 1.20 8.09 -11.44
C ARG A 71 0.87 8.13 -9.95
N HIS A 72 1.39 7.20 -9.16
CA HIS A 72 1.16 7.18 -7.72
C HIS A 72 1.67 8.43 -7.00
N GLU A 73 2.85 8.95 -7.38
CA GLU A 73 3.39 10.20 -6.84
C GLU A 73 2.45 11.39 -7.11
N GLN A 74 1.87 11.46 -8.32
CA GLN A 74 0.89 12.48 -8.68
C GLN A 74 -0.43 12.31 -7.93
N GLU A 75 -0.92 11.09 -7.78
CA GLU A 75 -2.15 10.77 -7.03
C GLU A 75 -2.02 11.16 -5.56
N ILE A 76 -0.87 10.88 -4.93
CA ILE A 76 -0.55 11.29 -3.56
C ILE A 76 -0.54 12.81 -3.45
N ALA A 77 0.11 13.51 -4.37
CA ALA A 77 0.16 14.97 -4.38
C ALA A 77 -1.25 15.59 -4.54
N ALA A 78 -2.15 14.90 -5.23
CA ALA A 78 -3.54 15.30 -5.46
C ALA A 78 -4.54 14.74 -4.43
N HIS A 79 -4.08 13.98 -3.42
CA HIS A 79 -4.92 13.25 -2.43
C HIS A 79 -6.00 12.37 -3.09
N GLN A 80 -5.67 11.71 -4.19
CA GLN A 80 -6.57 10.81 -4.91
C GLN A 80 -6.48 9.38 -4.39
N SER A 81 -5.27 8.91 -4.09
CA SER A 81 -4.93 7.64 -3.47
C SER A 81 -3.56 7.78 -2.84
N PHE A 82 -3.16 6.81 -2.02
CA PHE A 82 -1.83 6.82 -1.43
C PHE A 82 -1.16 5.47 -1.50
N ASN A 83 0.10 5.48 -1.93
CA ASN A 83 1.00 4.35 -1.88
C ASN A 83 2.23 4.73 -1.06
N TYR A 84 2.43 4.03 0.06
CA TYR A 84 3.58 4.19 0.94
C TYR A 84 4.51 3.00 0.79
N VAL A 85 5.80 3.26 0.60
CA VAL A 85 6.83 2.22 0.59
C VAL A 85 7.34 1.96 1.99
N LEU A 86 7.47 0.69 2.36
CA LEU A 86 8.21 0.22 3.52
C LEU A 86 9.69 0.13 3.15
N LEU A 87 10.53 0.89 3.84
CA LEU A 87 11.96 0.97 3.59
C LEU A 87 12.74 0.59 4.83
N ASP A 88 13.96 0.06 4.62
CA ASP A 88 14.96 0.04 5.67
C ASP A 88 15.42 1.47 6.05
N ARG A 89 16.07 1.62 7.20
CA ARG A 89 16.55 2.91 7.71
C ARG A 89 17.41 3.68 6.71
N ALA A 90 18.18 2.99 5.87
CA ALA A 90 19.09 3.59 4.91
C ALA A 90 18.41 3.93 3.57
N GLU A 91 17.13 3.59 3.42
CA GLU A 91 16.37 3.63 2.16
C GLU A 91 17.10 2.92 1.01
N THR A 92 17.76 1.79 1.33
CA THR A 92 18.52 1.01 0.34
C THR A 92 17.71 -0.09 -0.34
N ALA A 93 16.54 -0.41 0.21
CA ALA A 93 15.64 -1.41 -0.36
C ALA A 93 14.20 -1.18 0.08
N ILE A 94 13.28 -1.39 -0.85
CA ILE A 94 11.85 -1.51 -0.57
C ILE A 94 11.57 -2.92 -0.05
N ARG A 95 10.86 -2.97 1.06
CA ARG A 95 10.53 -4.18 1.83
C ARG A 95 9.04 -4.50 1.81
N GLY A 96 8.22 -3.66 1.18
CA GLY A 96 6.77 -3.75 1.15
C GLY A 96 6.13 -2.45 0.73
N CYS A 97 4.80 -2.45 0.58
CA CYS A 97 4.00 -1.24 0.37
C CYS A 97 2.69 -1.27 1.17
N VAL A 98 2.13 -0.09 1.43
CA VAL A 98 0.80 0.13 2.00
C VAL A 98 0.02 1.03 1.05
N TYR A 99 -1.14 0.57 0.60
CA TYR A 99 -2.09 1.29 -0.23
C TYR A 99 -3.27 1.77 0.61
N ILE A 100 -3.70 3.01 0.37
CA ILE A 100 -4.83 3.64 1.03
C ILE A 100 -5.64 4.35 -0.06
N ASP A 101 -6.81 3.82 -0.34
CA ASP A 101 -7.63 4.19 -1.48
C ASP A 101 -9.03 4.63 -1.05
N PRO A 102 -9.69 5.52 -1.81
CA PRO A 102 -11.12 5.73 -1.66
C PRO A 102 -11.86 4.40 -1.88
N PRO A 103 -12.99 4.17 -1.21
CA PRO A 103 -13.69 2.90 -1.28
C PRO A 103 -14.29 2.68 -2.68
N GLU A 104 -14.00 1.53 -3.30
CA GLU A 104 -14.68 1.10 -4.53
C GLU A 104 -15.96 0.32 -4.25
N ARG A 105 -16.10 -0.19 -3.02
CA ARG A 105 -17.22 -1.03 -2.57
C ARG A 105 -17.94 -0.45 -1.37
N ALA A 106 -19.26 -0.63 -1.35
CA ALA A 106 -20.13 -0.05 -0.35
C ALA A 106 -19.75 -0.46 1.08
N GLY A 107 -20.02 0.44 2.03
CA GLY A 107 -19.92 0.14 3.46
C GLY A 107 -18.56 0.38 4.10
N ALA A 108 -17.63 1.07 3.43
CA ALA A 108 -16.42 1.67 4.03
C ALA A 108 -16.25 3.11 3.53
N ASP A 109 -15.40 3.88 4.20
CA ASP A 109 -14.98 5.22 3.78
C ASP A 109 -13.50 5.30 3.33
N ALA A 110 -12.76 4.18 3.47
CA ALA A 110 -11.44 3.95 2.88
C ALA A 110 -11.15 2.45 2.77
N GLU A 111 -10.32 2.07 1.81
CA GLU A 111 -9.79 0.73 1.62
C GLU A 111 -8.28 0.75 1.83
N VAL A 112 -7.77 -0.17 2.65
CA VAL A 112 -6.36 -0.25 3.03
C VAL A 112 -5.85 -1.64 2.73
N SER A 113 -4.72 -1.75 2.06
CA SER A 113 -4.07 -3.04 1.81
C SER A 113 -2.56 -2.89 1.89
N TRP A 114 -1.86 -3.96 2.23
CA TRP A 114 -0.40 -3.92 2.33
C TRP A 114 0.21 -5.30 2.18
N TRP A 115 1.49 -5.30 1.80
CA TRP A 115 2.31 -6.48 1.59
C TRP A 115 3.75 -6.22 2.02
N VAL A 116 4.49 -7.30 2.27
CA VAL A 116 5.95 -7.30 2.39
C VAL A 116 6.57 -8.14 1.29
N VAL A 117 7.83 -7.88 0.94
CA VAL A 117 8.55 -8.72 -0.03
C VAL A 117 8.55 -10.18 0.43
N ALA A 118 8.59 -11.12 -0.53
CA ALA A 118 8.42 -12.55 -0.26
C ALA A 118 9.40 -13.09 0.82
N GLU A 119 10.59 -12.53 0.92
CA GLU A 119 11.63 -12.91 1.89
C GLU A 119 11.28 -12.55 3.34
N LEU A 120 10.35 -11.60 3.53
CA LEU A 120 9.92 -11.12 4.85
C LEU A 120 8.59 -11.70 5.31
N VAL A 121 7.96 -12.58 4.52
CA VAL A 121 6.74 -13.28 4.93
C VAL A 121 7.02 -14.15 6.16
N GLY A 122 6.19 -14.01 7.19
CA GLY A 122 6.33 -14.64 8.50
C GLY A 122 7.38 -14.00 9.41
N SER A 123 8.03 -12.91 8.99
CA SER A 123 9.08 -12.25 9.78
C SER A 123 8.52 -11.34 10.88
N GLU A 124 9.42 -10.83 11.74
CA GLU A 124 9.07 -9.78 12.70
C GLU A 124 8.72 -8.45 12.03
N VAL A 125 9.28 -8.17 10.85
CA VAL A 125 8.99 -6.94 10.09
C VAL A 125 7.55 -6.96 9.58
N GLU A 126 7.08 -8.09 9.06
CA GLU A 126 5.68 -8.26 8.65
C GLU A 126 4.74 -8.09 9.84
N ARG A 127 5.02 -8.76 10.97
CA ARG A 127 4.22 -8.61 12.19
C ARG A 127 4.20 -7.16 12.71
N ALA A 128 5.32 -6.45 12.62
CA ALA A 128 5.40 -5.05 13.01
C ALA A 128 4.57 -4.16 12.08
N LEU A 129 4.59 -4.42 10.77
CA LEU A 129 3.76 -3.72 9.80
C LEU A 129 2.26 -4.01 10.02
N ASP A 130 1.89 -5.28 10.21
CA ASP A 130 0.51 -5.71 10.49
C ASP A 130 -0.07 -5.05 11.74
N ALA A 131 0.75 -4.87 12.78
CA ALA A 131 0.34 -4.16 13.99
C ALA A 131 0.26 -2.64 13.79
N LEU A 132 1.20 -2.08 13.01
CA LEU A 132 1.29 -0.64 12.78
C LEU A 132 0.13 -0.12 11.94
N VAL A 133 -0.17 -0.74 10.79
CA VAL A 133 -1.07 -0.15 9.79
C VAL A 133 -2.44 0.20 10.37
N PRO A 134 -3.17 -0.71 11.06
CA PRO A 134 -4.48 -0.37 11.63
C PRO A 134 -4.40 0.75 12.69
N GLN A 135 -3.35 0.77 13.50
CA GLN A 135 -3.16 1.80 14.54
C GLN A 135 -2.87 3.17 13.92
N TRP A 136 -2.00 3.18 12.91
CA TRP A 136 -1.65 4.38 12.16
C TRP A 136 -2.86 4.96 11.43
N ILE A 137 -3.63 4.12 10.74
CA ILE A 137 -4.86 4.53 10.06
C ILE A 137 -5.85 5.13 11.06
N ALA A 138 -6.07 4.49 12.21
CA ALA A 138 -7.01 5.00 13.22
C ALA A 138 -6.55 6.31 13.90
N ALA A 139 -5.23 6.55 13.98
CA ALA A 139 -4.68 7.71 14.67
C ALA A 139 -4.55 8.95 13.78
N ASP A 140 -4.07 8.75 12.55
CA ASP A 140 -3.61 9.85 11.69
C ASP A 140 -4.55 10.14 10.52
N TRP A 141 -5.44 9.21 10.17
CA TRP A 141 -6.35 9.36 9.03
C TRP A 141 -7.78 9.71 9.48
N PRO A 142 -8.54 10.49 8.70
CA PRO A 142 -9.84 11.01 9.11
C PRO A 142 -10.98 9.99 8.93
N PHE A 143 -10.66 8.71 8.73
CA PHE A 143 -11.62 7.66 8.41
C PHE A 143 -12.39 7.23 9.66
N GLN A 144 -13.70 7.04 9.51
CA GLN A 144 -14.57 6.50 10.55
C GLN A 144 -14.77 4.99 10.38
N LYS A 145 -14.71 4.48 9.14
CA LYS A 145 -14.94 3.09 8.81
C LYS A 145 -13.95 2.57 7.74
N PRO A 146 -12.64 2.66 8.00
CA PRO A 146 -11.65 2.10 7.10
C PRO A 146 -11.77 0.58 7.08
N ARG A 147 -11.31 -0.05 5.99
CA ARG A 147 -11.34 -1.51 5.84
C ARG A 147 -10.01 -2.05 5.35
N CYS A 148 -9.46 -3.01 6.06
CA CYS A 148 -8.23 -3.70 5.66
C CYS A 148 -8.56 -4.89 4.74
N LEU A 149 -8.25 -4.76 3.44
CA LEU A 149 -8.46 -5.82 2.45
C LEU A 149 -7.53 -7.01 2.70
N GLY A 150 -8.06 -8.22 2.57
CA GLY A 150 -7.35 -9.47 2.87
C GLY A 150 -7.19 -9.75 4.36
N ARG A 151 -7.76 -8.91 5.25
CA ARG A 151 -7.65 -9.01 6.71
C ARG A 151 -9.01 -8.92 7.39
N ASP A 152 -9.67 -7.76 7.30
CA ASP A 152 -11.02 -7.56 7.85
C ASP A 152 -12.09 -8.20 6.95
N ILE A 153 -11.78 -8.29 5.66
CA ILE A 153 -12.63 -8.90 4.63
C ILE A 153 -11.75 -9.66 3.65
N THR A 154 -12.24 -10.80 3.14
CA THR A 154 -11.55 -11.50 2.04
C THR A 154 -11.70 -10.71 0.73
N TRP A 155 -10.80 -10.93 -0.22
CA TRP A 155 -10.91 -10.31 -1.55
C TRP A 155 -12.18 -10.75 -2.29
N GLU A 156 -12.59 -12.01 -2.12
CA GLU A 156 -13.83 -12.54 -2.72
C GLU A 156 -15.07 -11.84 -2.13
N ASP A 157 -15.15 -11.74 -0.80
CA ASP A 157 -16.27 -11.07 -0.14
C ASP A 157 -16.31 -9.57 -0.49
N TRP A 158 -15.14 -8.92 -0.61
CA TRP A 158 -15.05 -7.53 -1.06
C TRP A 158 -15.55 -7.36 -2.49
N GLN A 159 -15.16 -8.24 -3.42
CA GLN A 159 -15.66 -8.21 -4.81
C GLN A 159 -17.17 -8.42 -4.91
N ALA A 160 -17.76 -9.19 -3.99
CA ALA A 160 -19.20 -9.46 -3.96
C ALA A 160 -20.06 -8.28 -3.45
N LEU A 161 -19.44 -7.25 -2.87
CA LEU A 161 -20.16 -6.07 -2.40
C LEU A 161 -20.64 -5.17 -3.56
N PRO A 162 -21.71 -4.40 -3.35
CA PRO A 162 -22.13 -3.38 -4.32
C PRO A 162 -21.03 -2.36 -4.57
N ALA A 163 -20.86 -1.93 -5.82
CA ALA A 163 -20.01 -0.80 -6.16
C ALA A 163 -20.56 0.52 -5.59
N VAL A 164 -19.66 1.46 -5.28
CA VAL A 164 -19.99 2.84 -4.85
C VAL A 164 -20.28 3.73 -6.05
#